data_AF-A0A388SPP0-F1
#
_entry.id   AF-A0A388SPP0-F1
#
_cell.length_a   1.000
_cell.length_b   1.000
_cell.length_c   1.000
_cell.angle_alpha   90.00
_cell.angle_beta   90.00
_cell.angle_gamma   90.00
#
_symmetry.space_group_name_H-M   'P 1'
#
loop_
_entity.id
_entity.type
_entity.pdbx_description
1 polymer ?
#
loop_
_entity_poly.entity_id
_entity_poly.type
_entity_poly.pdbx_seq_one_letter_code
_entity_poly.pdbx_strand_id
1 'polypeptide(L)'
;MLRALYSGASGMKTLSQGMQAVSNNLANVNTVGFKQQQALFEDLLSQYAGTGNSATTSISQVGLGSNLTTIRTAYGQGPYESGTDITDLSINGKGFFQVTLGSDVHYTRAGNFRFDKDGNLVDPNGYVLTGRAITDGVEGATGPISLPPGANGRNVMAPRATTSITALNNLGSGDKSSDAANPYFSLLSKWNGTSDTPLGDSAYNYKQTIKIYDASGTAHDVNVYFDGAGQSGGNKYFEFVVAMNPAQDGSALAGTSGAGLLMSGTLTFNSAGQLVNMSAYTPTGTDATNLSNWAPASFGADGLPQFSATFASGGGTQLISLDLGLSSSTGTWTAGAATPAAVGSNASALMGMGGATLASASTTAYGGSSSELRSKQNGYAEGFLASLDISSDGTVIGRYSNGQNDELYRVTLYRFTSEDGLRREGMNHFSATKDSGAAEEGLPDTENFGTVAAKTLEQSNVSMEREFVNMILYQRGFQTNSKSIMTADSMIQKALELKRT
;
A
#
# COMPACT_ATOMS: atom_id res chain seq x y z
N MET A 1 65.60 -11.77 25.52
CA MET A 1 65.63 -11.72 24.04
C MET A 1 64.48 -12.50 23.40
N LEU A 2 64.21 -13.76 23.79
CA LEU A 2 63.01 -14.52 23.35
C LEU A 2 61.68 -13.76 23.53
N ARG A 3 61.52 -12.99 24.62
CA ARG A 3 60.33 -12.16 24.86
C ARG A 3 60.19 -10.98 23.88
N ALA A 4 61.30 -10.38 23.46
CA ALA A 4 61.30 -9.30 22.47
C ALA A 4 60.95 -9.84 21.08
N LEU A 5 61.45 -11.04 20.73
CA LEU A 5 61.04 -11.76 19.52
C LEU A 5 59.54 -12.07 19.52
N TYR A 6 58.99 -12.53 20.66
CA TYR A 6 57.56 -12.82 20.80
C TYR A 6 56.68 -11.56 20.69
N SER A 7 57.07 -10.46 21.34
CA SER A 7 56.37 -9.18 21.24
C SER A 7 56.42 -8.60 19.82
N GLY A 8 57.56 -8.74 19.12
CA GLY A 8 57.68 -8.32 17.73
C GLY A 8 56.86 -9.20 16.78
N ALA A 9 56.87 -10.52 16.98
CA ALA A 9 56.13 -11.48 16.16
C ALA A 9 54.61 -11.35 16.32
N SER A 10 54.11 -11.19 17.55
CA SER A 10 52.69 -10.91 17.84
C SER A 10 52.26 -9.59 17.19
N GLY A 11 53.04 -8.52 17.36
CA GLY A 11 52.78 -7.24 16.70
C GLY A 11 52.74 -7.34 15.17
N MET A 12 53.64 -8.08 14.52
CA MET A 12 53.58 -8.31 13.07
C MET A 12 52.31 -9.06 12.63
N LYS A 13 51.93 -10.11 13.37
CA LYS A 13 50.73 -10.89 13.07
C LYS A 13 49.46 -10.04 13.17
N THR A 14 49.34 -9.28 14.26
CA THR A 14 48.20 -8.40 14.52
C THR A 14 48.08 -7.27 13.48
N LEU A 15 49.21 -6.65 13.09
CA LEU A 15 49.23 -5.64 12.02
C LEU A 15 48.92 -6.23 10.64
N SER A 16 49.32 -7.47 10.37
CA SER A 16 48.95 -8.17 9.13
C SER A 16 47.44 -8.39 9.04
N GLN A 17 46.78 -8.78 10.13
CA GLN A 17 45.33 -8.91 10.19
C GLN A 17 44.62 -7.54 10.07
N GLY A 18 45.14 -6.50 10.72
CA GLY A 18 44.64 -5.13 10.53
C GLY A 18 44.74 -4.66 9.08
N MET A 19 45.84 -4.99 8.39
CA MET A 19 46.02 -4.70 6.97
C MET A 19 45.01 -5.47 6.10
N GLN A 20 44.69 -6.73 6.43
CA GLN A 20 43.65 -7.49 5.72
C GLN A 20 42.27 -6.82 5.85
N ALA A 21 41.91 -6.32 7.04
CA ALA A 21 40.65 -5.61 7.25
C ALA A 21 40.57 -4.33 6.40
N VAL A 22 41.63 -3.51 6.39
CA VAL A 22 41.70 -2.28 5.58
C VAL A 22 41.68 -2.58 4.08
N SER A 23 42.41 -3.60 3.63
CA SER A 23 42.37 -4.05 2.24
C SER A 23 40.98 -4.50 1.83
N ASN A 24 40.26 -5.20 2.72
CA ASN A 24 38.88 -5.62 2.47
C ASN A 24 37.93 -4.41 2.36
N ASN A 25 38.09 -3.41 3.23
CA ASN A 25 37.32 -2.16 3.16
C ASN A 25 37.53 -1.45 1.83
N LEU A 26 38.80 -1.29 1.42
CA LEU A 26 39.15 -0.61 0.17
C LEU A 26 38.61 -1.36 -1.06
N ALA A 27 38.65 -2.69 -1.05
CA ALA A 27 38.09 -3.50 -2.12
C ALA A 27 36.56 -3.36 -2.26
N ASN A 28 35.86 -3.03 -1.16
CA ASN A 28 34.40 -2.92 -1.10
C ASN A 28 33.90 -1.47 -1.00
N VAL A 29 34.69 -0.49 -1.43
CA VAL A 29 34.29 0.93 -1.41
C VAL A 29 33.11 1.22 -2.35
N ASN A 30 33.00 0.50 -3.46
CA ASN A 30 31.91 0.65 -4.43
C ASN A 30 30.77 -0.35 -4.21
N THR A 31 30.85 -1.17 -3.15
CA THR A 31 29.83 -2.17 -2.87
C THR A 31 28.67 -1.52 -2.13
N VAL A 32 27.48 -1.57 -2.75
CA VAL A 32 26.23 -1.03 -2.19
C VAL A 32 25.93 -1.67 -0.83
N GLY A 33 25.62 -0.84 0.17
CA GLY A 33 25.27 -1.27 1.53
C GLY A 33 26.43 -1.86 2.34
N PHE A 34 27.69 -1.77 1.88
CA PHE A 34 28.83 -2.29 2.63
C PHE A 34 29.12 -1.46 3.89
N LYS A 35 29.42 -2.16 4.98
CA LYS A 35 29.78 -1.58 6.27
C LYS A 35 31.24 -1.86 6.59
N GLN A 36 31.98 -0.79 6.85
CA GLN A 36 33.41 -0.80 7.14
C GLN A 36 33.74 -1.74 8.31
N GLN A 37 34.84 -2.47 8.19
CA GLN A 37 35.40 -3.28 9.25
C GLN A 37 36.54 -2.57 9.97
N GLN A 38 36.49 -2.54 11.30
CA GLN A 38 37.52 -1.94 12.14
C GLN A 38 38.21 -3.02 12.97
N ALA A 39 39.53 -3.11 12.83
CA ALA A 39 40.37 -3.98 13.64
C ALA A 39 40.60 -3.34 15.02
N LEU A 40 40.24 -4.04 16.09
CA LEU A 40 40.49 -3.61 17.47
C LEU A 40 41.67 -4.39 18.04
N PHE A 41 42.63 -3.66 18.59
CA PHE A 41 43.84 -4.23 19.19
C PHE A 41 43.78 -4.15 20.71
N GLU A 42 44.30 -5.17 21.36
CA GLU A 42 44.49 -5.23 22.81
C GLU A 42 45.95 -5.56 23.15
N ASP A 43 46.42 -5.15 24.31
CA ASP A 43 47.73 -5.59 24.82
C ASP A 43 47.62 -6.98 25.47
N LEU A 44 48.70 -7.73 25.43
CA LEU A 44 48.80 -8.99 26.15
C LEU A 44 49.21 -8.72 27.61
N LEU A 45 48.56 -9.43 28.56
CA LEU A 45 48.75 -9.27 29.99
C LEU A 45 50.23 -9.15 30.37
N SER A 46 50.58 -8.13 31.15
CA SER A 46 51.96 -7.91 31.59
C SER A 46 52.43 -9.00 32.56
N GLN A 47 53.69 -9.43 32.41
CA GLN A 47 54.30 -10.37 33.36
C GLN A 47 55.16 -9.62 34.37
N TYR A 48 55.02 -9.99 35.65
CA TYR A 48 55.81 -9.47 36.75
C TYR A 48 57.31 -9.77 36.56
N ALA A 49 58.16 -8.74 36.63
CA ALA A 49 59.61 -8.86 36.44
C ALA A 49 60.40 -8.72 37.75
N GLY A 50 59.86 -9.20 38.88
CA GLY A 50 60.54 -9.21 40.18
C GLY A 50 60.68 -10.61 40.78
N THR A 51 61.87 -10.93 41.26
CA THR A 51 62.14 -12.14 42.06
C THR A 51 61.75 -11.87 43.51
N GLY A 52 60.47 -12.03 43.87
CA GLY A 52 60.02 -11.85 45.26
C GLY A 52 58.50 -11.78 45.39
N ASN A 53 57.96 -12.63 46.27
CA ASN A 53 56.53 -12.79 46.54
C ASN A 53 56.02 -11.67 47.48
N SER A 54 56.02 -10.41 47.04
CA SER A 54 55.39 -9.31 47.81
C SER A 54 54.76 -8.27 46.88
N ALA A 55 53.43 -8.23 46.93
CA ALA A 55 52.53 -7.49 46.06
C ALA A 55 52.33 -6.01 46.46
N THR A 56 53.30 -5.36 47.10
CA THR A 56 53.04 -4.03 47.72
C THR A 56 53.81 -2.84 47.13
N THR A 57 54.84 -3.00 46.30
CA THR A 57 55.52 -1.84 45.64
C THR A 57 56.33 -2.24 44.40
N SER A 58 55.70 -2.51 43.26
CA SER A 58 56.41 -2.97 42.06
C SER A 58 55.85 -2.38 40.76
N ILE A 59 56.57 -1.38 40.22
CA ILE A 59 56.28 -0.69 38.96
C ILE A 59 56.88 -1.44 37.74
N SER A 60 57.54 -2.58 37.94
CA SER A 60 58.24 -3.32 36.88
C SER A 60 57.34 -4.37 36.21
N GLN A 61 56.44 -3.90 35.35
CA GLN A 61 55.64 -4.73 34.44
C GLN A 61 56.21 -4.62 33.01
N VAL A 62 56.40 -5.76 32.34
CA VAL A 62 56.79 -5.79 30.92
C VAL A 62 55.64 -6.38 30.12
N GLY A 63 55.16 -5.63 29.12
CA GLY A 63 54.11 -6.09 28.20
C GLY A 63 54.56 -7.25 27.34
N LEU A 64 53.63 -8.17 27.03
CA LEU A 64 53.92 -9.38 26.24
C LEU A 64 53.61 -9.24 24.74
N GLY A 65 53.29 -8.03 24.27
CA GLY A 65 52.96 -7.73 22.87
C GLY A 65 51.50 -7.30 22.73
N SER A 66 50.96 -7.44 21.51
CA SER A 66 49.58 -7.11 21.20
C SER A 66 48.86 -8.29 20.56
N ASN A 67 47.53 -8.30 20.65
CA ASN A 67 46.66 -9.24 19.99
C ASN A 67 45.53 -8.50 19.25
N LEU A 68 44.94 -9.16 18.25
CA LEU A 68 43.71 -8.68 17.64
C LEU A 68 42.54 -9.23 18.46
N THR A 69 41.75 -8.36 19.09
CA THR A 69 40.62 -8.80 19.92
C THR A 69 39.44 -9.19 19.02
N THR A 70 39.04 -8.31 18.09
CA THR A 70 37.98 -8.57 17.11
C THR A 70 38.10 -7.67 15.89
N ILE A 71 37.40 -8.04 14.82
CA ILE A 71 37.13 -7.18 13.67
C ILE A 71 35.65 -6.81 13.73
N ARG A 72 35.37 -5.60 14.20
CA ARG A 72 34.00 -5.12 14.37
C ARG A 72 33.48 -4.45 13.10
N THR A 73 32.22 -4.64 12.77
CA THR A 73 31.54 -3.92 11.69
C THR A 73 31.05 -2.56 12.19
N ALA A 74 31.36 -1.48 11.49
CA ALA A 74 30.87 -0.15 11.79
C ALA A 74 29.58 0.14 11.00
N TYR A 75 28.44 0.18 11.68
CA TYR A 75 27.11 0.34 11.07
C TYR A 75 26.73 1.78 10.70
N GLY A 76 27.67 2.72 10.73
CA GLY A 76 27.46 4.10 10.31
C GLY A 76 26.86 4.19 8.90
N GLN A 77 26.06 5.21 8.65
CA GLN A 77 25.41 5.44 7.36
C GLN A 77 26.44 5.87 6.29
N GLY A 78 26.35 5.25 5.11
CA GLY A 78 27.08 5.70 3.93
C GLY A 78 26.36 6.85 3.19
N PRO A 79 27.02 7.47 2.20
CA PRO A 79 26.36 8.43 1.32
C PRO A 79 25.32 7.73 0.44
N TYR A 80 24.35 8.49 -0.06
CA TYR A 80 23.33 7.97 -0.97
C TYR A 80 23.64 8.32 -2.41
N GLU A 81 23.32 7.39 -3.30
CA GLU A 81 23.35 7.61 -4.75
C GLU A 81 21.94 7.43 -5.31
N SER A 82 21.58 8.25 -6.30
CA SER A 82 20.31 8.09 -7.01
C SER A 82 20.33 6.81 -7.83
N GLY A 83 19.38 5.91 -7.56
CA GLY A 83 19.17 4.68 -8.32
C GLY A 83 18.56 4.92 -9.70
N THR A 84 18.58 3.88 -10.53
CA THR A 84 17.95 3.91 -11.85
C THR A 84 16.52 3.40 -11.79
N ASP A 85 16.29 2.37 -10.97
CA ASP A 85 15.01 1.67 -10.85
C ASP A 85 14.30 2.08 -9.56
N ILE A 86 12.97 1.93 -9.55
CA ILE A 86 12.21 2.23 -8.33
C ILE A 86 12.42 1.21 -7.21
N THR A 87 12.82 0.00 -7.59
CA THR A 87 13.15 -1.09 -6.67
C THR A 87 14.52 -0.92 -6.01
N ASP A 88 15.28 0.12 -6.39
CA ASP A 88 16.45 0.56 -5.66
C ASP A 88 16.01 1.29 -4.39
N LEU A 89 16.18 0.63 -3.25
CA LEU A 89 15.76 1.10 -1.94
C LEU A 89 16.96 1.48 -1.07
N SER A 90 16.81 2.55 -0.31
CA SER A 90 17.74 2.88 0.78
C SER A 90 16.96 3.08 2.08
N ILE A 91 17.63 2.89 3.21
CA ILE A 91 17.07 3.16 4.52
C ILE A 91 17.78 4.39 5.07
N ASN A 92 17.02 5.39 5.48
CA ASN A 92 17.53 6.57 6.16
C ASN A 92 17.36 6.43 7.67
N GLY A 93 18.47 6.40 8.40
CA GLY A 93 18.47 6.04 9.83
C GLY A 93 18.67 4.55 10.07
N LYS A 94 18.21 4.04 11.22
CA LYS A 94 18.50 2.67 11.68
C LYS A 94 17.54 1.64 11.07
N GLY A 95 18.03 0.43 10.82
CA GLY A 95 17.23 -0.69 10.35
C GLY A 95 17.93 -1.54 9.29
N PHE A 96 17.42 -2.74 9.07
CA PHE A 96 17.85 -3.66 8.02
C PHE A 96 16.65 -4.17 7.26
N PHE A 97 16.83 -4.42 5.97
CA PHE A 97 15.90 -5.20 5.18
C PHE A 97 16.05 -6.67 5.56
N GLN A 98 14.93 -7.38 5.73
CA GLN A 98 14.95 -8.82 5.91
C GLN A 98 14.71 -9.51 4.57
N VAL A 99 15.64 -10.38 4.20
CA VAL A 99 15.58 -11.19 2.99
C VAL A 99 15.58 -12.66 3.38
N THR A 100 14.82 -13.48 2.65
CA THR A 100 14.64 -14.89 2.97
C THR A 100 14.85 -15.77 1.76
N LEU A 101 15.49 -16.91 1.95
CA LEU A 101 15.59 -17.98 0.96
C LEU A 101 15.09 -19.27 1.59
N GLY A 102 13.87 -19.68 1.26
CA GLY A 102 13.22 -20.82 1.92
C GLY A 102 12.99 -20.53 3.40
N SER A 103 13.66 -21.27 4.29
CA SER A 103 13.62 -21.08 5.75
C SER A 103 14.70 -20.16 6.29
N ASP A 104 15.71 -19.83 5.47
CA ASP A 104 16.88 -19.09 5.93
C ASP A 104 16.62 -17.59 5.87
N VAL A 105 16.71 -16.94 7.03
CA VAL A 105 16.45 -15.52 7.22
C VAL A 105 17.77 -14.77 7.35
N HIS A 106 17.95 -13.78 6.49
CA HIS A 106 19.10 -12.89 6.50
C HIS A 106 18.66 -11.42 6.53
N TYR A 107 19.58 -10.57 6.94
CA TYR A 107 19.38 -9.14 7.05
C TYR A 107 20.41 -8.43 6.17
N THR A 108 19.99 -7.41 5.45
CA THR A 108 20.87 -6.65 4.55
C THR A 108 20.58 -5.17 4.65
N ARG A 109 21.61 -4.38 4.37
CA ARG A 109 21.50 -2.93 4.17
C ARG A 109 21.55 -2.56 2.69
N ALA A 110 21.96 -3.48 1.84
CA ALA A 110 21.92 -3.30 0.39
C ALA A 110 20.46 -3.39 -0.08
N GLY A 111 20.00 -2.40 -0.85
CA GLY A 111 18.63 -2.37 -1.36
C GLY A 111 18.54 -2.37 -2.88
N ASN A 112 19.49 -2.99 -3.56
CA ASN A 112 19.48 -3.19 -5.00
C ASN A 112 18.61 -4.40 -5.39
N PHE A 113 17.29 -4.30 -5.16
CA PHE A 113 16.34 -5.39 -5.42
C PHE A 113 15.81 -5.38 -6.86
N ARG A 114 15.51 -6.55 -7.41
CA ARG A 114 14.93 -6.73 -8.75
C ARG A 114 13.85 -7.80 -8.72
N PHE A 115 12.87 -7.72 -9.62
CA PHE A 115 11.85 -8.76 -9.72
C PHE A 115 12.40 -9.99 -10.45
N ASP A 116 12.20 -11.17 -9.87
CA ASP A 116 12.50 -12.45 -10.53
C ASP A 116 11.40 -12.84 -11.53
N LYS A 117 11.57 -14.01 -12.16
CA LYS A 117 10.60 -14.57 -13.12
C LYS A 117 9.24 -14.87 -12.48
N ASP A 118 9.23 -15.17 -11.18
CA ASP A 118 8.05 -15.55 -10.41
C ASP A 118 7.35 -14.32 -9.80
N GLY A 119 7.92 -13.12 -10.00
CA GLY A 119 7.40 -11.85 -9.51
C GLY A 119 7.83 -11.49 -8.10
N ASN A 120 8.73 -12.26 -7.48
CA ASN A 120 9.27 -11.92 -6.16
C ASN A 120 10.32 -10.83 -6.26
N LEU A 121 10.32 -9.92 -5.30
CA LEU A 121 11.35 -8.89 -5.20
C LEU A 121 12.60 -9.49 -4.55
N VAL A 122 13.59 -9.85 -5.36
CA VAL A 122 14.82 -10.52 -4.92
C VAL A 122 16.01 -9.58 -4.90
N ASP A 123 16.98 -9.88 -4.04
CA ASP A 123 18.30 -9.30 -4.13
C ASP A 123 19.10 -9.95 -5.30
N PRO A 124 20.30 -9.45 -5.65
CA PRO A 124 21.12 -10.03 -6.71
C PRO A 124 21.56 -11.48 -6.47
N ASN A 125 21.46 -11.97 -5.23
CA ASN A 125 21.84 -13.31 -4.82
C ASN A 125 20.63 -14.28 -4.78
N GLY A 126 19.42 -13.81 -5.06
CA GLY A 126 18.19 -14.60 -5.13
C GLY A 126 17.39 -14.69 -3.81
N TYR A 127 17.75 -13.93 -2.78
CA TYR A 127 16.98 -13.84 -1.53
C TYR A 127 15.80 -12.88 -1.71
N VAL A 128 14.62 -13.31 -1.30
CA VAL A 128 13.36 -12.55 -1.45
C VAL A 128 13.20 -11.56 -0.31
N LEU A 129 12.90 -10.29 -0.62
CA LEU A 129 12.57 -9.26 0.37
C LEU A 129 11.23 -9.56 1.04
N THR A 130 11.19 -9.40 2.36
CA THR A 130 9.96 -9.59 3.15
C THR A 130 9.30 -8.26 3.53
N GLY A 131 7.97 -8.30 3.64
CA GLY A 131 7.12 -7.17 3.99
C GLY A 131 5.72 -7.63 4.37
N ARG A 132 4.88 -6.70 4.79
CA ARG A 132 3.47 -6.98 5.11
C ARG A 132 2.62 -6.78 3.88
N ALA A 133 1.81 -7.78 3.54
CA ALA A 133 0.80 -7.60 2.50
C ALA A 133 -0.27 -6.63 3.01
N ILE A 134 -0.74 -5.74 2.14
CA ILE A 134 -1.88 -4.87 2.43
C ILE A 134 -3.05 -5.39 1.59
N THR A 135 -4.21 -5.58 2.22
CA THR A 135 -5.45 -5.95 1.52
C THR A 135 -6.55 -5.04 2.04
N ASP A 136 -7.14 -4.25 1.14
CA ASP A 136 -8.18 -3.25 1.47
C ASP A 136 -7.78 -2.30 2.61
N GLY A 137 -6.51 -1.90 2.67
CA GLY A 137 -5.97 -0.98 3.69
C GLY A 137 -5.69 -1.63 5.06
N VAL A 138 -5.84 -2.95 5.19
CA VAL A 138 -5.47 -3.70 6.41
C VAL A 138 -4.13 -4.40 6.19
N GLU A 139 -3.19 -4.17 7.10
CA GLU A 139 -1.91 -4.87 7.10
C GLU A 139 -2.09 -6.33 7.54
N GLY A 140 -1.67 -7.25 6.67
CA GLY A 140 -1.56 -8.68 6.94
C GLY A 140 -0.25 -9.06 7.63
N ALA A 141 -0.01 -10.37 7.70
CA ALA A 141 1.23 -10.91 8.26
C ALA A 141 2.45 -10.60 7.37
N THR A 142 3.63 -10.59 7.98
CA THR A 142 4.91 -10.48 7.27
C THR A 142 5.15 -11.72 6.41
N GLY A 143 5.42 -11.50 5.12
CA GLY A 143 5.67 -12.54 4.13
C GLY A 143 6.57 -12.03 2.99
N PRO A 144 6.87 -12.89 1.99
CA PRO A 144 7.63 -12.47 0.82
C PRO A 144 6.85 -11.43 0.00
N ILE A 145 7.51 -10.34 -0.40
CA ILE A 145 6.93 -9.36 -1.31
C ILE A 145 6.97 -9.95 -2.71
N SER A 146 5.79 -10.29 -3.22
CA SER A 146 5.62 -10.89 -4.53
C SER A 146 4.51 -10.21 -5.30
N LEU A 147 4.82 -9.88 -6.56
CA LEU A 147 3.89 -9.38 -7.56
C LEU A 147 3.84 -10.41 -8.70
N PRO A 148 3.28 -11.61 -8.45
CA PRO A 148 3.31 -12.69 -9.40
C PRO A 148 2.53 -12.28 -10.65
N PRO A 149 3.12 -12.37 -11.85
CA PRO A 149 2.40 -12.05 -13.07
C PRO A 149 1.15 -12.93 -13.15
N GLY A 150 -0.02 -12.30 -13.37
CA GLY A 150 -1.27 -13.02 -13.58
C GLY A 150 -1.21 -13.95 -14.80
N ALA A 151 -2.30 -14.66 -15.07
CA ALA A 151 -2.39 -15.72 -16.11
C ALA A 151 -1.87 -15.33 -17.51
N ASN A 152 -1.74 -14.03 -17.82
CA ASN A 152 -1.26 -13.48 -19.08
C ASN A 152 0.11 -12.76 -18.99
N GLY A 153 0.90 -12.99 -17.95
CA GLY A 153 2.22 -12.34 -17.78
C GLY A 153 2.15 -10.89 -17.29
N ARG A 154 0.98 -10.42 -16.84
CA ARG A 154 0.75 -9.05 -16.31
C ARG A 154 0.09 -9.12 -14.96
N ASN A 155 0.51 -8.27 -14.03
CA ASN A 155 -0.20 -8.05 -12.78
C ASN A 155 -1.52 -7.36 -13.07
N VAL A 156 -2.61 -7.97 -12.62
CA VAL A 156 -3.97 -7.50 -12.83
C VAL A 156 -4.59 -7.16 -11.49
N MET A 157 -5.26 -6.01 -11.41
CA MET A 157 -6.18 -5.74 -10.32
C MET A 157 -7.54 -6.29 -10.71
N ALA A 158 -8.10 -7.16 -9.87
CA ALA A 158 -9.42 -7.74 -10.10
C ALA A 158 -10.48 -6.63 -10.24
N PRO A 159 -11.46 -6.79 -11.14
CA PRO A 159 -12.54 -5.82 -11.24
C PRO A 159 -13.33 -5.77 -9.94
N ARG A 160 -13.87 -4.59 -9.63
CA ARG A 160 -14.78 -4.41 -8.49
C ARG A 160 -16.15 -4.01 -8.99
N ALA A 161 -17.15 -4.79 -8.62
CA ALA A 161 -18.53 -4.51 -8.95
C ALA A 161 -19.01 -3.24 -8.23
N THR A 162 -19.94 -2.49 -8.84
CA THR A 162 -20.42 -1.20 -8.30
C THR A 162 -21.46 -1.38 -7.20
N THR A 163 -21.15 -1.08 -5.95
CA THR A 163 -22.12 -1.22 -4.84
C THR A 163 -22.86 0.07 -4.49
N SER A 164 -22.36 1.23 -4.93
CA SER A 164 -22.98 2.53 -4.66
C SER A 164 -22.85 3.50 -5.83
N ILE A 165 -23.92 4.25 -6.09
CA ILE A 165 -23.99 5.33 -7.07
C ILE A 165 -24.46 6.60 -6.38
N THR A 166 -23.75 7.70 -6.59
CA THR A 166 -24.16 9.06 -6.21
C THR A 166 -24.52 9.85 -7.46
N ALA A 167 -25.73 10.39 -7.48
CA ALA A 167 -26.30 11.13 -8.59
C ALA A 167 -26.93 12.43 -8.08
N LEU A 168 -26.12 13.48 -7.90
CA LEU A 168 -26.59 14.78 -7.43
C LEU A 168 -26.79 15.72 -8.60
N ASN A 169 -27.96 16.34 -8.68
CA ASN A 169 -28.34 17.22 -9.78
C ASN A 169 -29.02 18.49 -9.27
N ASN A 170 -28.99 19.54 -10.09
CA ASN A 170 -29.97 20.62 -10.00
C ASN A 170 -31.07 20.33 -11.01
N LEU A 171 -32.33 20.23 -10.57
CA LEU A 171 -33.48 19.93 -11.40
C LEU A 171 -34.27 21.21 -11.71
N GLY A 172 -34.49 21.44 -13.00
CA GLY A 172 -35.36 22.51 -13.50
C GLY A 172 -36.83 22.10 -13.45
N SER A 173 -37.74 23.06 -13.34
CA SER A 173 -39.19 22.83 -13.14
C SER A 173 -39.97 22.37 -14.38
N GLY A 174 -39.31 21.73 -15.35
CA GLY A 174 -39.97 21.19 -16.54
C GLY A 174 -40.74 19.92 -16.20
N ASP A 175 -42.01 19.90 -16.56
CA ASP A 175 -42.92 18.74 -16.52
C ASP A 175 -43.29 18.44 -17.97
N LYS A 176 -42.82 17.31 -18.50
CA LYS A 176 -43.11 16.87 -19.87
C LYS A 176 -44.04 15.65 -19.90
N SER A 177 -44.20 14.98 -18.77
CA SER A 177 -45.06 13.84 -18.60
C SER A 177 -46.09 14.10 -17.51
N SER A 178 -47.36 14.06 -17.91
CA SER A 178 -48.47 14.18 -16.99
C SER A 178 -49.48 13.05 -17.20
N ASP A 179 -49.94 12.50 -16.09
CA ASP A 179 -51.06 11.56 -16.00
C ASP A 179 -51.99 12.05 -14.87
N ALA A 180 -53.26 12.29 -15.19
CA ALA A 180 -54.24 12.78 -14.23
C ALA A 180 -54.55 11.78 -13.11
N ALA A 181 -54.38 10.47 -13.36
CA ALA A 181 -54.60 9.43 -12.36
C ALA A 181 -53.37 9.22 -11.47
N ASN A 182 -52.16 9.35 -12.03
CA ASN A 182 -50.88 9.09 -11.34
C ASN A 182 -49.82 10.14 -11.70
N PRO A 183 -49.96 11.39 -11.23
CA PRO A 183 -49.05 12.48 -11.59
C PRO A 183 -47.62 12.26 -11.09
N TYR A 184 -47.40 11.41 -10.08
CA TYR A 184 -46.09 11.16 -9.49
C TYR A 184 -45.32 9.97 -10.08
N PHE A 185 -45.93 9.20 -10.99
CA PHE A 185 -45.32 8.03 -11.63
C PHE A 185 -45.67 7.97 -13.13
N SER A 186 -45.83 9.14 -13.75
CA SER A 186 -46.26 9.26 -15.14
C SER A 186 -45.15 8.86 -16.12
N LEU A 187 -43.87 9.01 -15.74
CA LEU A 187 -42.73 8.51 -16.52
C LEU A 187 -42.76 7.00 -16.64
N LEU A 188 -43.15 6.31 -15.56
CA LEU A 188 -43.14 4.86 -15.50
C LEU A 188 -44.19 4.24 -16.44
N SER A 189 -45.36 4.87 -16.58
CA SER A 189 -46.42 4.39 -17.49
C SER A 189 -46.08 4.59 -18.97
N LYS A 190 -45.12 5.47 -19.28
CA LYS A 190 -44.62 5.71 -20.65
C LYS A 190 -43.42 4.85 -21.02
N TRP A 191 -42.87 4.08 -20.09
CA TRP A 191 -41.75 3.18 -20.37
C TRP A 191 -42.18 2.02 -21.26
N ASN A 192 -41.40 1.75 -22.32
CA ASN A 192 -41.57 0.56 -23.13
C ASN A 192 -40.22 -0.07 -23.51
N GLY A 193 -39.81 -1.10 -22.76
CA GLY A 193 -38.57 -1.85 -22.98
C GLY A 193 -38.50 -2.66 -24.28
N THR A 194 -39.59 -2.76 -25.07
CA THR A 194 -39.58 -3.42 -26.38
C THR A 194 -39.25 -2.48 -27.55
N SER A 195 -39.18 -1.18 -27.29
CA SER A 195 -38.80 -0.18 -28.29
C SER A 195 -37.30 0.10 -28.27
N ASP A 196 -36.72 0.45 -29.43
CA ASP A 196 -35.31 0.84 -29.56
C ASP A 196 -34.96 2.06 -28.66
N THR A 197 -35.95 2.92 -28.41
CA THR A 197 -35.88 4.02 -27.44
C THR A 197 -36.94 3.82 -26.35
N PRO A 198 -36.57 3.26 -25.19
CA PRO A 198 -37.54 2.86 -24.16
C PRO A 198 -38.33 4.03 -23.55
N LEU A 199 -37.76 5.23 -23.59
CA LEU A 199 -38.42 6.51 -23.32
C LEU A 199 -38.07 7.47 -24.44
N GLY A 200 -39.08 8.10 -25.05
CA GLY A 200 -38.86 9.15 -26.04
C GLY A 200 -38.34 10.45 -25.40
N ASP A 201 -37.54 11.21 -26.14
CA ASP A 201 -36.91 12.47 -25.69
C ASP A 201 -37.92 13.56 -25.26
N SER A 202 -39.18 13.42 -25.66
CA SER A 202 -40.29 14.28 -25.26
C SER A 202 -40.93 13.88 -23.93
N ALA A 203 -40.60 12.72 -23.36
CA ALA A 203 -41.23 12.22 -22.14
C ALA A 203 -40.55 12.71 -20.86
N TYR A 204 -39.26 13.05 -20.89
CA TYR A 204 -38.49 13.42 -19.68
C TYR A 204 -37.87 14.81 -19.79
N ASN A 205 -37.71 15.49 -18.66
CA ASN A 205 -37.05 16.78 -18.61
C ASN A 205 -35.52 16.66 -18.62
N TYR A 206 -34.97 15.73 -17.84
CA TYR A 206 -33.53 15.53 -17.72
C TYR A 206 -33.17 14.05 -17.65
N LYS A 207 -32.01 13.71 -18.24
CA LYS A 207 -31.45 12.36 -18.21
C LYS A 207 -29.99 12.46 -17.78
N GLN A 208 -29.63 11.69 -16.76
CA GLN A 208 -28.25 11.48 -16.36
C GLN A 208 -27.84 10.04 -16.71
N THR A 209 -26.68 9.86 -17.30
CA THR A 209 -26.13 8.53 -17.62
C THR A 209 -24.93 8.27 -16.73
N ILE A 210 -24.93 7.13 -16.04
CA ILE A 210 -23.90 6.70 -15.11
C ILE A 210 -23.40 5.34 -15.56
N LYS A 211 -22.08 5.23 -15.74
CA LYS A 211 -21.40 3.98 -16.05
C LYS A 211 -21.19 3.17 -14.78
N ILE A 212 -21.70 1.96 -14.76
CA ILE A 212 -21.51 0.99 -13.67
C ILE A 212 -20.74 -0.22 -14.18
N TYR A 213 -20.09 -0.91 -13.26
CA TYR A 213 -19.31 -2.12 -13.53
C TYR A 213 -19.92 -3.32 -12.83
N ASP A 214 -20.06 -4.43 -13.55
CA ASP A 214 -20.48 -5.72 -13.00
C ASP A 214 -19.32 -6.48 -12.32
N ALA A 215 -19.60 -7.67 -11.76
CA ALA A 215 -18.60 -8.53 -11.12
C ALA A 215 -17.51 -9.05 -12.08
N SER A 216 -17.79 -9.04 -13.38
CA SER A 216 -16.85 -9.44 -14.43
C SER A 216 -16.00 -8.25 -14.92
N GLY A 217 -16.30 -7.02 -14.48
CA GLY A 217 -15.64 -5.79 -14.92
C GLY A 217 -16.18 -5.19 -16.21
N THR A 218 -17.31 -5.68 -16.76
CA THR A 218 -17.94 -5.10 -17.94
C THR A 218 -18.69 -3.83 -17.55
N ALA A 219 -18.56 -2.79 -18.37
CA ALA A 219 -19.25 -1.52 -18.18
C ALA A 219 -20.68 -1.58 -18.73
N HIS A 220 -21.65 -1.17 -17.92
CA HIS A 220 -23.06 -1.01 -18.28
C HIS A 220 -23.49 0.44 -18.03
N ASP A 221 -24.35 0.98 -18.89
CA ASP A 221 -24.87 2.34 -18.75
C ASP A 221 -26.23 2.29 -18.04
N VAL A 222 -26.30 2.89 -16.85
CA VAL A 222 -27.55 3.13 -16.12
C VAL A 222 -27.96 4.58 -16.32
N ASN A 223 -29.22 4.77 -16.69
CA ASN A 223 -29.81 6.07 -16.93
C ASN A 223 -30.79 6.40 -15.81
N VAL A 224 -30.66 7.60 -15.25
CA VAL A 224 -31.63 8.18 -14.33
C VAL A 224 -32.36 9.29 -15.07
N TYR A 225 -33.65 9.08 -15.29
CA TYR A 225 -34.56 10.03 -15.91
C TYR A 225 -35.27 10.82 -14.81
N PHE A 226 -35.39 12.13 -14.98
CA PHE A 226 -36.09 13.03 -14.08
C PHE A 226 -37.14 13.85 -14.83
N ASP A 227 -38.31 14.01 -14.21
CA ASP A 227 -39.36 14.90 -14.70
C ASP A 227 -40.09 15.59 -13.54
N GLY A 228 -40.63 16.76 -13.78
CA GLY A 228 -41.44 17.47 -12.79
C GLY A 228 -42.80 16.80 -12.63
N ALA A 229 -43.26 16.60 -11.40
CA ALA A 229 -44.54 15.97 -11.05
C ALA A 229 -45.50 16.96 -10.36
N GLY A 230 -45.42 18.23 -10.74
CA GLY A 230 -46.25 19.31 -10.17
C GLY A 230 -45.85 19.79 -8.77
N GLN A 231 -46.74 20.55 -8.15
CA GLN A 231 -46.56 21.16 -6.83
C GLN A 231 -47.84 21.00 -6.00
N SER A 232 -47.70 20.61 -4.73
CA SER A 232 -48.83 20.44 -3.81
C SER A 232 -48.40 20.80 -2.39
N GLY A 233 -49.27 21.52 -1.66
CA GLY A 233 -49.00 21.91 -0.26
C GLY A 233 -47.75 22.78 -0.04
N GLY A 234 -47.30 23.53 -1.05
CA GLY A 234 -46.08 24.36 -0.98
C GLY A 234 -44.77 23.60 -1.26
N ASN A 235 -44.85 22.29 -1.51
CA ASN A 235 -43.73 21.46 -1.91
C ASN A 235 -43.73 21.22 -3.43
N LYS A 236 -42.54 21.05 -4.00
CA LYS A 236 -42.36 20.67 -5.41
C LYS A 236 -42.05 19.18 -5.47
N TYR A 237 -42.65 18.48 -6.42
CA TYR A 237 -42.45 17.06 -6.61
C TYR A 237 -41.76 16.80 -7.94
N PHE A 238 -40.81 15.87 -7.93
CA PHE A 238 -40.14 15.37 -9.11
C PHE A 238 -40.21 13.87 -9.11
N GLU A 239 -40.53 13.27 -10.24
CA GLU A 239 -40.43 11.83 -10.42
C GLU A 239 -39.07 11.46 -11.01
N PHE A 240 -38.57 10.28 -10.63
CA PHE A 240 -37.37 9.72 -11.21
C PHE A 240 -37.55 8.24 -11.55
N VAL A 241 -36.94 7.83 -12.66
CA VAL A 241 -36.88 6.42 -13.09
C VAL A 241 -35.43 6.07 -13.37
N VAL A 242 -34.96 5.00 -12.73
CA VAL A 242 -33.65 4.41 -12.97
C VAL A 242 -33.84 3.21 -13.88
N ALA A 243 -33.16 3.22 -15.02
CA ALA A 243 -33.24 2.13 -15.98
C ALA A 243 -31.92 1.89 -16.70
N MET A 244 -31.65 0.64 -17.05
CA MET A 244 -30.57 0.23 -17.94
C MET A 244 -31.10 -0.01 -19.35
N ASN A 245 -30.20 -0.25 -20.32
CA ASN A 245 -30.60 -0.68 -21.65
C ASN A 245 -31.36 -2.03 -21.57
N PRO A 246 -32.59 -2.13 -22.11
CA PRO A 246 -33.38 -3.37 -22.09
C PRO A 246 -32.65 -4.59 -22.67
N ALA A 247 -31.74 -4.39 -23.63
CA ALA A 247 -30.96 -5.48 -24.23
C ALA A 247 -29.90 -6.06 -23.29
N GLN A 248 -29.52 -5.32 -22.24
CA GLN A 248 -28.51 -5.72 -21.24
C GLN A 248 -29.15 -6.29 -19.97
N ASP A 249 -30.47 -6.21 -19.86
CA ASP A 249 -31.23 -6.72 -18.72
C ASP A 249 -31.31 -8.25 -18.77
N GLY A 250 -30.74 -8.90 -17.76
CA GLY A 250 -30.79 -10.35 -17.56
C GLY A 250 -31.82 -10.78 -16.52
N SER A 251 -32.65 -9.85 -16.03
CA SER A 251 -33.68 -10.15 -15.02
C SER A 251 -34.89 -10.89 -15.61
N ALA A 252 -35.85 -11.25 -14.75
CA ALA A 252 -37.12 -11.84 -15.17
C ALA A 252 -37.99 -10.89 -16.04
N LEU A 253 -37.60 -9.61 -16.17
CA LEU A 253 -38.23 -8.61 -17.03
C LEU A 253 -37.68 -8.60 -18.45
N ALA A 254 -36.58 -9.32 -18.73
CA ALA A 254 -35.93 -9.37 -20.02
C ALA A 254 -36.92 -9.77 -21.13
N GLY A 255 -36.96 -8.98 -22.22
CA GLY A 255 -37.86 -9.21 -23.35
C GLY A 255 -39.33 -8.79 -23.14
N THR A 256 -39.68 -8.21 -21.98
CA THR A 256 -41.02 -7.63 -21.72
C THR A 256 -41.02 -6.11 -21.90
N SER A 257 -42.20 -5.48 -21.86
CA SER A 257 -42.33 -4.01 -21.83
C SER A 257 -41.68 -3.37 -20.60
N GLY A 258 -41.43 -4.14 -19.53
CA GLY A 258 -40.74 -3.69 -18.32
C GLY A 258 -39.23 -3.89 -18.34
N ALA A 259 -38.66 -4.42 -19.43
CA ALA A 259 -37.23 -4.68 -19.52
C ALA A 259 -36.40 -3.41 -19.29
N GLY A 260 -35.34 -3.53 -18.48
CA GLY A 260 -34.42 -2.46 -18.15
C GLY A 260 -34.83 -1.57 -16.97
N LEU A 261 -36.04 -1.70 -16.40
CA LEU A 261 -36.46 -0.91 -15.22
C LEU A 261 -35.83 -1.43 -13.93
N LEU A 262 -35.24 -0.54 -13.14
CA LEU A 262 -34.50 -0.90 -11.93
C LEU A 262 -35.09 -0.28 -10.66
N MET A 263 -35.44 1.00 -10.73
CA MET A 263 -36.02 1.75 -9.62
C MET A 263 -36.92 2.86 -10.14
N SER A 264 -37.95 3.21 -9.40
CA SER A 264 -38.78 4.38 -9.65
C SER A 264 -39.12 5.05 -8.33
N GLY A 265 -39.26 6.37 -8.31
CA GLY A 265 -39.50 7.08 -7.07
C GLY A 265 -39.80 8.55 -7.27
N THR A 266 -40.02 9.24 -6.15
CA THR A 266 -40.39 10.65 -6.14
C THR A 266 -39.51 11.42 -5.17
N LEU A 267 -39.01 12.57 -5.59
CA LEU A 267 -38.30 13.53 -4.74
C LEU A 267 -39.25 14.65 -4.33
N THR A 268 -39.26 14.97 -3.04
CA THR A 268 -40.05 16.07 -2.47
C THR A 268 -39.12 17.20 -2.04
N PHE A 269 -39.30 18.37 -2.63
CA PHE A 269 -38.55 19.58 -2.31
C PHE A 269 -39.42 20.60 -1.59
N ASN A 270 -38.82 21.39 -0.70
CA ASN A 270 -39.49 22.55 -0.13
C ASN A 270 -39.67 23.67 -1.18
N SER A 271 -40.40 24.73 -0.80
CA SER A 271 -40.61 25.90 -1.66
C SER A 271 -39.30 26.58 -2.12
N ALA A 272 -38.25 26.51 -1.29
CA ALA A 272 -36.93 27.03 -1.59
C ALA A 272 -36.11 26.13 -2.54
N GLY A 273 -36.55 24.90 -2.84
CA GLY A 273 -35.85 23.97 -3.73
C GLY A 273 -34.84 23.04 -3.03
N GLN A 274 -34.86 22.94 -1.70
CA GLN A 274 -34.07 21.96 -0.96
C GLN A 274 -34.83 20.65 -0.84
N LEU A 275 -34.09 19.53 -0.94
CA LEU A 275 -34.65 18.20 -0.81
C LEU A 275 -35.08 17.94 0.64
N VAL A 276 -36.33 17.51 0.84
CA VAL A 276 -36.92 17.24 2.16
C VAL A 276 -37.16 15.76 2.35
N ASN A 277 -37.62 15.09 1.30
CA ASN A 277 -37.96 13.67 1.38
C ASN A 277 -37.83 12.99 0.02
N MET A 278 -37.79 11.66 0.04
CA MET A 278 -37.77 10.82 -1.15
C MET A 278 -38.67 9.61 -0.92
N SER A 279 -39.21 9.06 -2.00
CA SER A 279 -39.77 7.70 -2.06
C SER A 279 -39.00 6.92 -3.13
N ALA A 280 -38.83 5.61 -2.93
CA ALA A 280 -38.21 4.73 -3.91
C ALA A 280 -38.84 3.34 -3.86
N TYR A 281 -39.12 2.79 -5.04
CA TYR A 281 -39.71 1.49 -5.26
C TYR A 281 -38.87 0.68 -6.25
N THR A 282 -38.90 -0.63 -6.11
CA THR A 282 -38.26 -1.61 -6.99
C THR A 282 -39.30 -2.58 -7.54
N PRO A 283 -39.14 -3.08 -8.78
CA PRO A 283 -40.08 -4.01 -9.38
C PRO A 283 -40.04 -5.39 -8.69
N THR A 284 -41.19 -6.03 -8.49
CA THR A 284 -41.31 -7.34 -7.82
C THR A 284 -41.96 -8.44 -8.67
N GLY A 285 -42.34 -8.13 -9.91
CA GLY A 285 -43.03 -9.06 -10.82
C GLY A 285 -42.46 -9.02 -12.25
N THR A 286 -43.07 -9.78 -13.16
CA THR A 286 -42.66 -9.88 -14.58
C THR A 286 -43.23 -8.79 -15.47
N ASP A 287 -44.08 -7.91 -14.93
CA ASP A 287 -44.62 -6.74 -15.62
C ASP A 287 -44.39 -5.50 -14.75
N ALA A 288 -43.24 -4.84 -14.98
CA ALA A 288 -42.85 -3.62 -14.28
C ALA A 288 -43.57 -2.36 -14.80
N THR A 289 -44.38 -2.45 -15.86
CA THR A 289 -45.23 -1.32 -16.30
C THR A 289 -46.49 -1.19 -15.45
N ASN A 290 -46.92 -2.26 -14.79
CA ASN A 290 -48.01 -2.22 -13.84
C ASN A 290 -47.55 -1.63 -12.48
N LEU A 291 -48.09 -0.47 -12.13
CA LEU A 291 -47.82 0.26 -10.88
C LEU A 291 -48.12 -0.54 -9.59
N SER A 292 -48.83 -1.66 -9.68
CA SER A 292 -49.10 -2.55 -8.54
C SER A 292 -47.99 -3.59 -8.30
N ASN A 293 -47.12 -3.82 -9.28
CA ASN A 293 -46.03 -4.82 -9.22
C ASN A 293 -44.71 -4.24 -8.72
N TRP A 294 -44.80 -3.28 -7.80
CA TRP A 294 -43.68 -2.55 -7.23
C TRP A 294 -43.77 -2.57 -5.72
N ALA A 295 -42.64 -2.77 -5.05
CA ALA A 295 -42.53 -2.71 -3.60
C ALA A 295 -41.50 -1.65 -3.17
N PRO A 296 -41.56 -1.16 -1.93
CA PRO A 296 -40.60 -0.17 -1.45
C PRO A 296 -39.17 -0.74 -1.48
N ALA A 297 -38.21 0.07 -1.91
CA ALA A 297 -36.81 -0.34 -2.02
C ALA A 297 -36.22 -0.73 -0.65
N SER A 298 -35.35 -1.73 -0.59
CA SER A 298 -34.62 -2.03 0.66
C SER A 298 -33.56 -0.96 0.93
N PHE A 299 -33.20 -0.74 2.20
CA PHE A 299 -32.10 0.14 2.56
C PHE A 299 -30.79 -0.63 2.70
N GLY A 300 -29.70 -0.04 2.22
CA GLY A 300 -28.34 -0.52 2.48
C GLY A 300 -27.87 -0.19 3.89
N ALA A 301 -26.71 -0.74 4.27
CA ALA A 301 -26.04 -0.39 5.53
C ALA A 301 -25.76 1.12 5.66
N ASP A 302 -25.62 1.81 4.53
CA ASP A 302 -25.40 3.27 4.44
C ASP A 302 -26.70 4.10 4.60
N GLY A 303 -27.85 3.46 4.82
CA GLY A 303 -29.16 4.13 4.94
C GLY A 303 -29.72 4.65 3.62
N LEU A 304 -29.16 4.23 2.49
CA LEU A 304 -29.58 4.62 1.14
C LEU A 304 -30.52 3.57 0.53
N PRO A 305 -31.50 3.96 -0.31
CA PRO A 305 -32.34 2.99 -1.02
C PRO A 305 -31.51 2.20 -2.05
N GLN A 306 -31.80 0.91 -2.18
CA GLN A 306 -31.08 -0.01 -3.06
C GLN A 306 -31.98 -0.56 -4.16
N PHE A 307 -31.39 -0.79 -5.33
CA PHE A 307 -32.01 -1.57 -6.41
C PHE A 307 -31.15 -2.77 -6.78
N SER A 308 -31.78 -3.80 -7.32
CA SER A 308 -31.11 -4.96 -7.90
C SER A 308 -30.95 -4.80 -9.40
N ALA A 309 -29.71 -4.78 -9.88
CA ALA A 309 -29.38 -4.84 -11.30
C ALA A 309 -28.94 -6.28 -11.65
N THR A 310 -29.61 -6.90 -12.63
CA THR A 310 -29.22 -8.24 -13.13
C THR A 310 -28.79 -8.10 -14.58
N PHE A 311 -27.55 -8.50 -14.89
CA PHE A 311 -26.97 -8.32 -16.22
C PHE A 311 -27.06 -9.58 -17.06
N ALA A 312 -27.42 -9.45 -18.34
CA ALA A 312 -27.55 -10.57 -19.27
C ALA A 312 -26.21 -11.22 -19.64
N SER A 313 -25.10 -10.46 -19.63
CA SER A 313 -23.78 -10.88 -20.15
C SER A 313 -22.88 -11.61 -19.15
N GLY A 314 -23.43 -12.16 -18.06
CA GLY A 314 -22.62 -12.76 -16.99
C GLY A 314 -22.05 -11.71 -16.04
N GLY A 315 -22.37 -11.84 -14.76
CA GLY A 315 -22.10 -10.82 -13.73
C GLY A 315 -23.03 -10.93 -12.51
N GLY A 316 -24.06 -11.76 -12.60
CA GLY A 316 -24.98 -12.04 -11.49
C GLY A 316 -25.95 -10.89 -11.21
N THR A 317 -26.74 -11.04 -10.15
CA THR A 317 -27.57 -9.97 -9.60
C THR A 317 -26.76 -9.18 -8.59
N GLN A 318 -26.68 -7.86 -8.78
CA GLN A 318 -25.97 -6.95 -7.90
C GLN A 318 -26.94 -5.98 -7.23
N LEU A 319 -26.79 -5.79 -5.91
CA LEU A 319 -27.45 -4.72 -5.18
C LEU A 319 -26.62 -3.44 -5.23
N ILE A 320 -27.27 -2.35 -5.62
CA ILE A 320 -26.65 -1.03 -5.78
C ILE A 320 -27.43 0.00 -4.97
N SER A 321 -26.74 0.70 -4.08
CA SER A 321 -27.28 1.84 -3.34
C SER A 321 -27.32 3.09 -4.22
N LEU A 322 -28.44 3.81 -4.22
CA LEU A 322 -28.60 5.09 -4.92
C LEU A 322 -28.61 6.26 -3.92
N ASP A 323 -27.68 7.19 -4.10
CA ASP A 323 -27.57 8.42 -3.33
C ASP A 323 -27.98 9.64 -4.17
N LEU A 324 -29.11 10.25 -3.81
CA LEU A 324 -29.61 11.51 -4.35
C LEU A 324 -29.44 12.68 -3.35
N GLY A 325 -28.76 12.46 -2.21
CA GLY A 325 -28.52 13.45 -1.17
C GLY A 325 -29.32 13.28 0.11
N LEU A 326 -30.05 12.17 0.27
CA LEU A 326 -30.83 11.82 1.46
C LEU A 326 -30.49 10.41 1.92
N SER A 327 -30.22 10.25 3.21
CA SER A 327 -30.06 8.94 3.86
C SER A 327 -31.05 8.78 5.01
N SER A 328 -31.39 7.53 5.33
CA SER A 328 -32.27 7.17 6.45
C SER A 328 -31.43 6.70 7.62
N SER A 329 -31.63 7.33 8.79
CA SER A 329 -31.01 6.89 10.04
C SER A 329 -31.70 5.67 10.67
N THR A 330 -32.96 5.40 10.30
CA THR A 330 -33.75 4.28 10.83
C THR A 330 -33.80 3.06 9.91
N GLY A 331 -33.37 3.19 8.65
CA GLY A 331 -33.40 2.12 7.65
C GLY A 331 -34.81 1.66 7.29
N THR A 332 -35.81 2.54 7.45
CA THR A 332 -37.22 2.21 7.25
C THR A 332 -37.93 3.30 6.45
N TRP A 333 -38.91 2.87 5.64
CA TRP A 333 -39.88 3.79 5.06
C TRP A 333 -40.98 4.08 6.08
N THR A 334 -41.44 5.32 6.12
CA THR A 334 -42.50 5.81 7.01
C THR A 334 -43.60 6.44 6.17
N ALA A 335 -44.85 6.36 6.64
CA ALA A 335 -46.02 7.06 6.11
C ALA A 335 -46.16 7.06 4.57
N GLY A 336 -47.00 6.18 4.01
CA GLY A 336 -47.35 6.21 2.59
C GLY A 336 -47.84 4.86 2.07
N ALA A 337 -48.25 4.82 0.81
CA ALA A 337 -48.76 3.62 0.17
C ALA A 337 -47.62 2.66 -0.18
N ALA A 338 -47.82 1.36 0.05
CA ALA A 338 -46.79 0.35 -0.21
C ALA A 338 -46.50 0.12 -1.71
N THR A 339 -47.39 0.60 -2.59
CA THR A 339 -47.24 0.50 -4.04
C THR A 339 -47.49 1.86 -4.69
N PRO A 340 -46.80 2.18 -5.80
CA PRO A 340 -47.05 3.36 -6.62
C PRO A 340 -48.52 3.53 -7.04
N ALA A 341 -49.21 2.42 -7.36
CA ALA A 341 -50.63 2.46 -7.74
C ALA A 341 -51.55 3.00 -6.65
N ALA A 342 -51.21 2.77 -5.38
CA ALA A 342 -52.01 3.20 -4.25
C ALA A 342 -51.75 4.65 -3.83
N VAL A 343 -50.74 5.32 -4.41
CA VAL A 343 -50.48 6.75 -4.22
C VAL A 343 -51.51 7.60 -4.99
N GLY A 344 -51.77 7.24 -6.27
CA GLY A 344 -52.66 7.99 -7.15
C GLY A 344 -52.26 9.47 -7.25
N SER A 345 -53.25 10.36 -7.13
CA SER A 345 -53.07 11.82 -7.15
C SER A 345 -52.82 12.46 -5.77
N ASN A 346 -52.81 11.68 -4.69
CA ASN A 346 -52.69 12.22 -3.34
C ASN A 346 -51.22 12.31 -2.90
N ALA A 347 -50.67 13.53 -2.83
CA ALA A 347 -49.31 13.79 -2.39
C ALA A 347 -49.00 13.25 -0.97
N SER A 348 -49.99 13.21 -0.08
CA SER A 348 -49.83 12.70 1.30
C SER A 348 -49.76 11.17 1.37
N ALA A 349 -50.09 10.47 0.29
CA ALA A 349 -49.93 9.02 0.19
C ALA A 349 -48.52 8.61 -0.26
N LEU A 350 -47.66 9.56 -0.63
CA LEU A 350 -46.26 9.29 -0.94
C LEU A 350 -45.51 8.81 0.30
N MET A 351 -44.71 7.76 0.13
CA MET A 351 -43.82 7.28 1.20
C MET A 351 -42.73 8.31 1.51
N GLY A 352 -42.36 8.37 2.78
CA GLY A 352 -41.23 9.14 3.26
C GLY A 352 -40.14 8.28 3.87
N MET A 353 -38.89 8.75 3.83
CA MET A 353 -37.79 8.11 4.55
C MET A 353 -37.92 8.35 6.06
N GLY A 354 -37.87 7.29 6.86
CA GLY A 354 -37.79 7.38 8.31
C GLY A 354 -36.48 8.00 8.74
N GLY A 355 -36.53 9.02 9.61
CA GLY A 355 -35.35 9.71 10.10
C GLY A 355 -34.45 10.26 8.98
N ALA A 356 -35.06 10.85 7.96
CA ALA A 356 -34.37 11.40 6.79
C ALA A 356 -33.33 12.46 7.19
N THR A 357 -32.08 12.21 6.84
CA THR A 357 -30.95 13.12 7.06
C THR A 357 -30.46 13.65 5.73
N LEU A 358 -30.46 14.98 5.58
CA LEU A 358 -29.97 15.67 4.40
C LEU A 358 -28.44 15.73 4.41
N ALA A 359 -27.81 15.25 3.34
CA ALA A 359 -26.37 15.37 3.16
C ALA A 359 -25.97 16.82 2.79
N SER A 360 -24.73 17.20 3.11
CA SER A 360 -24.19 18.54 2.80
C SER A 360 -24.18 18.84 1.29
N ALA A 361 -24.12 17.82 0.44
CA ALA A 361 -24.35 17.91 -0.99
C ALA A 361 -25.57 17.04 -1.30
N SER A 362 -26.61 17.64 -1.84
CA SER A 362 -27.87 16.98 -2.18
C SER A 362 -28.40 17.45 -3.52
N THR A 363 -29.33 16.70 -4.09
CA THR A 363 -30.08 17.14 -5.27
C THR A 363 -30.92 18.37 -4.91
N THR A 364 -31.00 19.34 -5.80
CA THR A 364 -31.71 20.62 -5.56
C THR A 364 -32.67 20.93 -6.69
N ALA A 365 -33.65 21.79 -6.42
CA ALA A 365 -34.60 22.31 -7.39
C ALA A 365 -34.69 23.85 -7.30
N TYR A 366 -33.54 24.52 -7.41
CA TYR A 366 -33.40 25.98 -7.27
C TYR A 366 -33.90 26.78 -8.49
N GLY A 367 -34.47 26.10 -9.49
CA GLY A 367 -34.89 26.70 -10.75
C GLY A 367 -33.77 26.75 -11.78
N GLY A 368 -34.10 27.23 -12.98
CA GLY A 368 -33.20 27.19 -14.14
C GLY A 368 -33.27 25.85 -14.89
N SER A 369 -32.32 25.64 -15.79
CA SER A 369 -32.17 24.37 -16.53
C SER A 369 -31.59 23.29 -15.65
N SER A 370 -31.98 22.03 -15.90
CA SER A 370 -31.41 20.89 -15.18
C SER A 370 -29.93 20.70 -15.53
N SER A 371 -29.10 20.41 -14.53
CA SER A 371 -27.65 20.22 -14.68
C SER A 371 -27.10 19.22 -13.68
N GLU A 372 -26.06 18.49 -14.09
CA GLU A 372 -25.32 17.59 -13.19
C GLU A 372 -24.47 18.38 -12.21
N LEU A 373 -24.60 18.08 -10.91
CA LEU A 373 -23.73 18.64 -9.87
C LEU A 373 -22.60 17.68 -9.51
N ARG A 374 -22.93 16.39 -9.34
CA ARG A 374 -21.96 15.35 -8.99
C ARG A 374 -22.44 13.97 -9.42
N SER A 375 -21.62 13.26 -10.17
CA SER A 375 -21.77 11.83 -10.39
C SER A 375 -20.57 11.09 -9.83
N LYS A 376 -20.81 10.05 -9.02
CA LYS A 376 -19.75 9.18 -8.49
C LYS A 376 -20.26 7.74 -8.40
N GLN A 377 -19.35 6.80 -8.63
CA GLN A 377 -19.59 5.38 -8.43
C GLN A 377 -18.29 4.72 -7.92
N ASN A 378 -18.38 3.51 -7.37
CA ASN A 378 -17.26 2.85 -6.67
C ASN A 378 -16.76 1.54 -7.30
N GLY A 379 -17.34 1.07 -8.39
CA GLY A 379 -16.84 -0.04 -9.19
C GLY A 379 -15.77 0.37 -10.20
N TYR A 380 -15.05 -0.62 -10.73
CA TYR A 380 -14.05 -0.41 -11.78
C TYR A 380 -13.82 -1.70 -12.56
N ALA A 381 -13.46 -1.55 -13.84
CA ALA A 381 -13.01 -2.64 -14.68
C ALA A 381 -11.62 -3.16 -14.24
N GLU A 382 -11.25 -4.34 -14.75
CA GLU A 382 -9.91 -4.88 -14.58
C GLU A 382 -8.84 -3.88 -15.04
N GLY A 383 -7.80 -3.72 -14.24
CA GLY A 383 -6.67 -2.84 -14.52
C GLY A 383 -5.39 -3.62 -14.62
N PHE A 384 -4.52 -3.27 -15.57
CA PHE A 384 -3.15 -3.80 -15.63
C PHE A 384 -2.22 -2.87 -14.87
N LEU A 385 -1.24 -3.43 -14.15
CA LEU A 385 -0.22 -2.63 -13.46
C LEU A 385 0.57 -1.81 -14.50
N ALA A 386 0.49 -0.49 -14.39
CA ALA A 386 1.16 0.46 -15.29
C ALA A 386 2.49 0.94 -14.72
N SER A 387 2.51 1.26 -13.43
CA SER A 387 3.72 1.66 -12.71
C SER A 387 3.66 1.24 -11.25
N LEU A 388 4.83 1.07 -10.65
CA LEU A 388 4.99 0.89 -9.21
C LEU A 388 5.51 2.21 -8.64
N ASP A 389 5.03 2.59 -7.47
CA ASP A 389 5.55 3.67 -6.63
C ASP A 389 5.88 3.12 -5.24
N ILE A 390 6.90 3.66 -4.58
CA ILE A 390 7.23 3.30 -3.20
C ILE A 390 7.34 4.60 -2.40
N SER A 391 6.52 4.71 -1.36
CA SER A 391 6.44 5.87 -0.49
C SER A 391 7.46 5.78 0.66
N SER A 392 7.68 6.89 1.39
CA SER A 392 8.71 6.98 2.43
C SER A 392 8.43 6.12 3.68
N ASP A 393 7.16 5.79 3.87
CA ASP A 393 6.64 4.83 4.85
C ASP A 393 6.86 3.36 4.43
N GLY A 394 7.53 3.14 3.30
CA GLY A 394 7.82 1.82 2.73
C GLY A 394 6.61 1.16 2.08
N THR A 395 5.50 1.88 1.87
CA THR A 395 4.33 1.35 1.18
C THR A 395 4.58 1.30 -0.32
N VAL A 396 4.40 0.12 -0.90
CA VAL A 396 4.49 -0.20 -2.31
C VAL A 396 3.11 -0.03 -2.93
N ILE A 397 2.95 0.99 -3.77
CA ILE A 397 1.71 1.40 -4.40
C ILE A 397 1.75 1.00 -5.88
N GLY A 398 0.82 0.17 -6.31
CA GLY A 398 0.60 -0.13 -7.72
C GLY A 398 -0.34 0.89 -8.35
N ARG A 399 0.07 1.54 -9.44
CA ARG A 399 -0.84 2.32 -10.28
C ARG A 399 -1.32 1.47 -11.44
N TYR A 400 -2.63 1.39 -11.63
CA TYR A 400 -3.24 0.55 -12.63
C TYR A 400 -3.79 1.36 -13.81
N SER A 401 -3.90 0.71 -14.97
CA SER A 401 -4.41 1.32 -16.21
C SER A 401 -5.86 1.79 -16.12
N ASN A 402 -6.61 1.30 -15.14
CA ASN A 402 -7.99 1.74 -14.84
C ASN A 402 -8.04 3.00 -13.96
N GLY A 403 -6.89 3.64 -13.71
CA GLY A 403 -6.77 4.89 -12.94
C GLY A 403 -6.91 4.71 -11.42
N GLN A 404 -6.98 3.47 -10.93
CA GLN A 404 -6.95 3.16 -9.51
C GLN A 404 -5.52 2.94 -9.03
N ASN A 405 -5.30 3.27 -7.77
CA ASN A 405 -4.08 2.95 -7.05
C ASN A 405 -4.42 1.91 -5.99
N ASP A 406 -3.59 0.89 -5.85
CA ASP A 406 -3.72 -0.12 -4.81
C ASP A 406 -2.45 -0.16 -3.96
N GLU A 407 -2.62 -0.30 -2.66
CA GLU A 407 -1.52 -0.47 -1.71
C GLU A 407 -1.28 -1.97 -1.57
N LEU A 408 -0.15 -2.46 -2.09
CA LEU A 408 0.07 -3.90 -2.25
C LEU A 408 0.83 -4.48 -1.06
N TYR A 409 1.91 -3.82 -0.69
CA TYR A 409 2.80 -4.28 0.39
C TYR A 409 3.39 -3.10 1.12
N ARG A 410 3.80 -3.31 2.37
CA ARG A 410 4.68 -2.40 3.10
C ARG A 410 5.96 -3.11 3.50
N VAL A 411 7.10 -2.53 3.12
CA VAL A 411 8.42 -3.06 3.48
C VAL A 411 8.61 -2.90 4.99
N THR A 412 9.02 -3.97 5.66
CA THR A 412 9.31 -3.95 7.10
C THR A 412 10.81 -3.76 7.34
N LEU A 413 11.14 -3.06 8.42
CA LEU A 413 12.52 -2.87 8.85
C LEU A 413 12.78 -3.66 10.13
N TYR A 414 14.00 -4.14 10.26
CA TYR A 414 14.43 -4.90 11.42
C TYR A 414 15.57 -4.19 12.13
N ARG A 415 15.52 -4.18 13.46
CA ARG A 415 16.63 -3.73 14.29
C ARG A 415 17.03 -4.82 15.28
N PHE A 416 18.21 -4.64 15.85
CA PHE A 416 18.77 -5.55 16.84
C PHE A 416 19.14 -4.76 18.08
N THR A 417 19.05 -5.39 19.24
CA THR A 417 19.51 -4.77 20.50
C THR A 417 21.00 -4.46 20.43
N SER A 418 21.79 -5.34 19.80
CA SER A 418 23.21 -5.15 19.54
C SER A 418 23.55 -5.45 18.09
N GLU A 419 23.88 -4.43 17.31
CA GLU A 419 24.31 -4.59 15.92
C GLU A 419 25.69 -5.26 15.82
N ASP A 420 26.56 -5.06 16.82
CA ASP A 420 27.90 -5.66 16.88
C ASP A 420 27.87 -7.19 16.99
N GLY A 421 26.76 -7.75 17.48
CA GLY A 421 26.56 -9.20 17.59
C GLY A 421 26.14 -9.87 16.29
N LEU A 422 25.86 -9.13 15.22
CA LEU A 422 25.44 -9.70 13.94
C LEU A 422 26.60 -10.42 13.27
N ARG A 423 26.33 -11.63 12.76
CA ARG A 423 27.33 -12.40 12.01
C ARG A 423 27.18 -12.11 10.52
N ARG A 424 28.30 -11.87 9.82
CA ARG A 424 28.31 -11.71 8.36
C ARG A 424 28.29 -13.09 7.70
N GLU A 425 27.36 -13.31 6.78
CA GLU A 425 27.26 -14.55 6.00
C GLU A 425 27.90 -14.41 4.60
N GLY A 426 28.42 -13.23 4.27
CA GLY A 426 28.89 -12.89 2.92
C GLY A 426 27.80 -12.18 2.12
N MET A 427 28.10 -11.76 0.88
CA MET A 427 27.11 -11.12 -0.02
C MET A 427 26.38 -9.89 0.56
N ASN A 428 26.99 -9.20 1.55
CA ASN A 428 26.38 -8.13 2.35
C ASN A 428 25.16 -8.55 3.20
N HIS A 429 25.06 -9.84 3.50
CA HIS A 429 24.06 -10.40 4.41
C HIS A 429 24.62 -10.59 5.82
N PHE A 430 23.72 -10.40 6.77
CA PHE A 430 23.92 -10.57 8.20
C PHE A 430 22.91 -11.61 8.72
N SER A 431 23.33 -12.41 9.68
CA SER A 431 22.46 -13.31 10.44
C SER A 431 22.42 -12.89 11.91
N ALA A 432 21.26 -13.07 12.53
CA ALA A 432 21.08 -12.84 13.95
C ALA A 432 21.81 -13.93 14.74
N THR A 433 22.51 -13.53 15.79
CA THR A 433 23.16 -14.44 16.73
C THR A 433 22.55 -14.30 18.12
N LYS A 434 22.98 -15.13 19.06
CA LYS A 434 22.59 -14.98 20.46
C LYS A 434 23.04 -13.62 21.04
N ASP A 435 24.16 -13.09 20.57
CA ASP A 435 24.75 -11.84 21.07
C ASP A 435 24.12 -10.59 20.45
N SER A 436 23.47 -10.71 19.28
CA SER A 436 22.73 -9.58 18.68
C SER A 436 21.38 -9.32 19.34
N GLY A 437 20.84 -10.33 20.02
CA GLY A 437 19.43 -10.36 20.44
C GLY A 437 18.51 -10.78 19.29
N ALA A 438 17.21 -10.84 19.59
CA ALA A 438 16.18 -11.14 18.60
C ALA A 438 16.01 -9.95 17.63
N ALA A 439 15.59 -10.26 16.40
CA ALA A 439 15.23 -9.23 15.43
C ALA A 439 13.90 -8.58 15.84
N GLU A 440 13.92 -7.27 16.03
CA GLU A 440 12.70 -6.50 16.29
C GLU A 440 12.19 -5.93 14.96
N GLU A 441 11.04 -6.44 14.52
CA GLU A 441 10.32 -5.93 13.36
C GLU A 441 9.63 -4.60 13.69
N GLY A 442 9.71 -3.63 12.78
CA GLY A 442 8.95 -2.40 12.85
C GLY A 442 8.65 -1.81 11.48
N LEU A 443 7.69 -0.88 11.47
CA LEU A 443 7.32 -0.15 10.27
C LEU A 443 8.30 1.02 10.04
N PRO A 444 8.63 1.34 8.79
CA PRO A 444 9.36 2.57 8.48
C PRO A 444 8.63 3.81 9.01
N ASP A 445 9.39 4.87 9.29
CA ASP A 445 8.85 6.15 9.80
C ASP A 445 8.19 6.07 11.20
N THR A 446 8.41 4.98 11.95
CA THR A 446 7.98 4.86 13.35
C THR A 446 9.11 5.18 14.33
N GLU A 447 8.75 5.52 15.58
CA GLU A 447 9.72 5.85 16.63
C GLU A 447 10.72 4.68 16.80
N ASN A 448 12.01 4.97 16.57
CA ASN A 448 13.17 4.07 16.56
C ASN A 448 13.53 3.37 15.23
N PHE A 449 12.73 3.52 14.18
CA PHE A 449 13.05 3.01 12.85
C PHE A 449 13.37 4.14 11.87
N GLY A 450 14.17 3.81 10.85
CA GLY A 450 14.44 4.72 9.76
C GLY A 450 13.26 4.87 8.79
N THR A 451 13.40 5.78 7.84
CA THR A 451 12.49 5.87 6.69
C THR A 451 13.07 5.09 5.51
N VAL A 452 12.23 4.67 4.58
CA VAL A 452 12.67 4.05 3.33
C VAL A 452 12.64 5.11 2.23
N ALA A 453 13.62 5.13 1.35
CA ALA A 453 13.62 5.99 0.18
C ALA A 453 13.73 5.14 -1.08
N ALA A 454 12.81 5.37 -2.03
CA ALA A 454 12.81 4.73 -3.33
C ALA A 454 13.82 5.40 -4.27
N LYS A 455 14.21 4.67 -5.33
CA LYS A 455 15.13 5.14 -6.37
C LYS A 455 16.45 5.70 -5.79
N THR A 456 16.91 5.09 -4.70
CA THR A 456 18.10 5.55 -3.99
C THR A 456 18.83 4.33 -3.44
N LEU A 457 20.15 4.32 -3.50
CA LEU A 457 21.00 3.26 -2.95
C LEU A 457 21.93 3.84 -1.88
N GLU A 458 22.10 3.13 -0.77
CA GLU A 458 23.13 3.47 0.22
C GLU A 458 24.48 2.89 -0.25
N GLN A 459 25.49 3.75 -0.38
CA GLN A 459 26.85 3.36 -0.73
C GLN A 459 27.64 2.89 0.50
N SER A 460 28.82 2.34 0.25
CA SER A 460 29.77 1.96 1.31
C SER A 460 30.09 3.15 2.21
N ASN A 461 30.15 2.92 3.52
CA ASN A 461 30.57 3.96 4.48
C ASN A 461 32.11 4.09 4.61
N VAL A 462 32.86 3.44 3.74
CA VAL A 462 34.32 3.44 3.71
C VAL A 462 34.86 4.74 3.06
N SER A 463 35.75 5.44 3.75
CA SER A 463 36.53 6.55 3.19
C SER A 463 37.90 6.06 2.75
N MET A 464 38.18 6.14 1.44
CA MET A 464 39.46 5.69 0.87
C MET A 464 40.63 6.43 1.50
N GLU A 465 40.48 7.73 1.76
CA GLU A 465 41.53 8.57 2.34
C GLU A 465 41.96 8.05 3.71
N ARG A 466 40.99 7.75 4.58
CA ARG A 466 41.25 7.20 5.92
C ARG A 466 41.82 5.80 5.85
N GLU A 467 41.29 4.95 4.98
CA GLU A 467 41.77 3.58 4.84
C GLU A 467 43.18 3.50 4.25
N PHE A 468 43.56 4.34 3.28
CA PHE A 468 44.93 4.42 2.78
C PHE A 468 45.91 4.87 3.86
N VAL A 469 45.53 5.85 4.69
CA VAL A 469 46.37 6.26 5.84
C VAL A 469 46.54 5.11 6.82
N ASN A 470 45.46 4.40 7.18
CA ASN A 470 45.51 3.24 8.05
C ASN A 470 46.38 2.11 7.47
N MET A 471 46.31 1.87 6.16
CA MET A 471 47.16 0.90 5.47
C MET A 471 48.64 1.28 5.60
N ILE A 472 48.99 2.56 5.38
CA ILE A 472 50.37 3.06 5.52
C ILE A 472 50.86 2.92 6.97
N LEU A 473 50.00 3.20 7.96
CA LEU A 473 50.34 3.03 9.37
C LEU A 473 50.62 1.56 9.72
N TYR A 474 49.78 0.63 9.27
CA TYR A 474 49.99 -0.80 9.49
C TYR A 474 51.23 -1.33 8.76
N GLN A 475 51.48 -0.89 7.53
CA GLN A 475 52.70 -1.23 6.79
C GLN A 475 53.97 -0.72 7.50
N ARG A 476 53.98 0.53 7.94
CA ARG A 476 55.11 1.11 8.70
C ARG A 476 55.30 0.39 10.04
N GLY A 477 54.22 0.08 10.75
CA GLY A 477 54.27 -0.71 11.98
C GLY A 477 54.87 -2.10 11.75
N PHE A 478 54.46 -2.78 10.68
CA PHE A 478 54.99 -4.10 10.32
C PHE A 478 56.48 -4.05 10.00
N GLN A 479 56.92 -3.05 9.23
CA GLN A 479 58.34 -2.82 8.92
C GLN A 479 59.17 -2.51 10.18
N THR A 480 58.63 -1.71 11.11
CA THR A 480 59.29 -1.41 12.39
C THR A 480 59.43 -2.66 13.26
N ASN A 481 58.38 -3.47 13.37
CA ASN A 481 58.43 -4.72 14.14
C ASN A 481 59.41 -5.73 13.52
N SER A 482 59.46 -5.83 12.19
CA SER A 482 60.45 -6.66 11.49
C SER A 482 61.89 -6.23 11.79
N LYS A 483 62.18 -4.91 11.75
CA LYS A 483 63.49 -4.37 12.13
C LYS A 483 63.86 -4.71 13.58
N SER A 484 62.91 -4.64 14.51
CA SER A 484 63.16 -5.00 15.92
C SER A 484 63.57 -6.46 16.10
N ILE A 485 62.99 -7.37 15.31
CA ILE A 485 63.33 -8.79 15.30
C ILE A 485 64.72 -8.99 14.71
N MET A 486 65.06 -8.32 13.60
CA MET A 486 66.39 -8.38 13.01
C MET A 486 67.47 -7.88 13.99
N THR A 487 67.21 -6.82 14.75
CA THR A 487 68.13 -6.34 15.78
C THR A 487 68.27 -7.37 16.91
N ALA A 488 67.17 -7.96 17.36
CA ALA A 488 67.21 -9.02 18.37
C ALA A 488 67.99 -10.26 17.90
N ASP A 489 67.83 -10.66 16.64
CA ASP A 489 68.55 -11.78 16.02
C ASP A 489 70.06 -11.49 15.91
N SER A 490 70.43 -10.30 15.44
CA SER A 490 71.84 -9.87 15.38
C SER A 490 72.50 -9.87 16.78
N MET A 491 71.77 -9.46 17.82
CA MET A 491 72.26 -9.52 19.21
C MET A 491 72.44 -10.96 19.71
N ILE A 492 71.55 -11.89 19.33
CA ILE A 492 71.68 -13.31 19.66
C ILE A 492 72.90 -13.92 18.96
N GLN A 493 73.10 -13.62 17.68
CA GLN A 493 74.26 -14.09 16.92
C GLN A 493 75.57 -13.61 17.57
N LYS A 494 75.68 -12.32 17.90
CA LYS A 494 76.85 -11.78 18.63
C LYS A 494 77.05 -12.42 20.00
N ALA A 495 75.97 -12.70 20.74
CA ALA A 495 76.07 -13.37 22.03
C ALA A 495 76.52 -14.84 21.90
N LEU A 496 76.12 -15.55 20.85
CA LEU A 496 76.57 -16.90 20.54
C LEU A 496 78.05 -16.93 20.14
N GLU A 497 78.52 -15.94 19.38
CA GLU A 497 79.94 -15.78 19.03
C GLU A 497 80.80 -15.60 20.29
N LEU A 498 80.37 -14.74 21.22
CA LEU A 498 81.07 -14.51 22.50
C LEU A 498 81.10 -15.72 23.43
N LYS A 499 80.17 -16.67 23.30
CA LYS A 499 80.18 -17.93 24.07
C LYS A 499 81.12 -18.99 23.47
N ARG A 500 81.43 -18.88 22.17
CA ARG A 500 82.31 -19.82 21.45
C ARG A 500 83.79 -19.50 21.61
N THR A 501 84.12 -18.26 21.95
CA THR A 501 85.42 -17.85 22.49
C THR A 501 85.47 -18.11 23.98
#